data_AF-A0A6P0USK6-F1
#
_entry.id   AF-A0A6P0USK6-F1
#
_cell.length_a   1.000
_cell.length_b   1.000
_cell.length_c   1.000
_cell.angle_alpha   90.00
_cell.angle_beta   90.00
_cell.angle_gamma   90.00
#
_symmetry.space_group_name_H-M   'P 1'
#
loop_
_entity.id
_entity.type
_entity.pdbx_description
1 polymer ?
#
loop_
_entity_poly.entity_id
_entity_poly.type
_entity_poly.pdbx_seq_one_letter_code
_entity_poly.pdbx_strand_id
1 'polypeptide(L)'
;MNQLTLQLPGTLHQQLANLAEGEGVSLNQYIVYALTRQVTLAYSVSSVSEEEIQQQQLLFTSLLQELGKASSSEIAAALTERDMVPIEKELDSNTVALLQKQI
;
A
#
# COMPACT_ATOMS: atom_id res chain seq x y z
N MET A 1 8.40 16.27 -25.71
CA MET A 1 7.61 16.94 -24.66
C MET A 1 6.21 16.37 -24.71
N ASN A 2 5.70 15.83 -23.61
CA ASN A 2 4.37 15.24 -23.58
C ASN A 2 3.34 16.35 -23.37
N GLN A 3 2.32 16.39 -24.21
CA GLN A 3 1.24 17.39 -24.16
C GLN A 3 -0.03 16.72 -23.64
N LEU A 4 -0.66 17.33 -22.63
CA LEU A 4 -1.96 16.91 -22.11
C LEU A 4 -2.99 17.96 -22.50
N THR A 5 -4.04 17.55 -23.21
CA THR A 5 -5.18 18.39 -23.57
C THR A 5 -6.39 17.89 -22.81
N LEU A 6 -7.00 18.78 -22.02
CA LEU A 6 -8.17 18.47 -21.18
C LEU A 6 -9.34 19.32 -21.64
N GLN A 7 -10.52 18.71 -21.71
CA GLN A 7 -11.77 19.45 -21.80
C GLN A 7 -12.41 19.51 -20.42
N LEU A 8 -12.60 20.73 -19.92
CA LEU A 8 -13.13 20.99 -18.60
C LEU A 8 -14.47 21.73 -18.72
N PRO A 9 -15.47 21.43 -17.85
CA PRO A 9 -16.63 22.29 -17.70
C PRO A 9 -16.18 23.73 -17.39
N GLY A 10 -16.88 24.72 -17.96
CA GLY A 10 -16.49 26.14 -17.80
C GLY A 10 -16.43 26.60 -16.34
N THR A 11 -17.31 26.07 -15.50
CA THR A 11 -17.32 26.33 -14.04
C THR A 11 -16.06 25.81 -13.35
N LEU A 12 -15.63 24.59 -13.69
CA LEU A 12 -14.42 23.99 -13.13
C LEU A 12 -13.16 24.74 -13.60
N HIS A 13 -13.11 25.12 -14.88
CA HIS A 13 -12.02 25.94 -15.40
C HIS A 13 -11.91 27.26 -14.62
N GLN A 14 -13.03 27.95 -14.38
CA GLN A 14 -13.05 29.21 -13.64
C GLN A 14 -12.61 29.03 -12.18
N GLN A 15 -13.06 27.97 -11.51
CA GLN A 15 -12.64 27.67 -10.15
C GLN A 15 -11.14 27.43 -10.05
N LEU A 16 -10.57 26.64 -10.96
CA LEU A 16 -9.13 26.38 -11.00
C LEU A 16 -8.33 27.65 -11.30
N ALA A 17 -8.84 28.52 -12.18
CA ALA A 17 -8.21 29.80 -12.48
C ALA A 17 -8.15 30.71 -11.25
N ASN A 18 -9.25 30.82 -10.51
CA ASN A 18 -9.31 31.62 -9.28
C ASN A 18 -8.36 31.07 -8.20
N LEU A 19 -8.23 29.74 -8.08
CA LEU A 19 -7.30 29.11 -7.14
C LEU A 19 -5.85 29.37 -7.53
N ALA A 20 -5.52 29.24 -8.82
CA ALA A 20 -4.19 29.53 -9.33
C ALA A 20 -3.80 31.01 -9.11
N GLU A 21 -4.75 31.93 -9.31
CA GLU A 21 -4.57 33.36 -9.05
C GLU A 21 -4.34 33.63 -7.55
N GLY A 22 -5.10 32.97 -6.66
CA GLY A 22 -4.89 33.07 -5.21
C GLY A 22 -3.52 32.58 -4.75
N GLU A 23 -2.92 31.64 -5.48
CA GLU A 23 -1.55 31.13 -5.24
C GLU A 23 -0.47 31.86 -6.06
N GLY A 24 -0.85 32.84 -6.90
CA GLY A 24 0.08 33.63 -7.71
C GLY A 24 0.78 32.84 -8.83
N VAL A 25 0.19 31.73 -9.28
CA VAL A 25 0.76 30.84 -10.30
C VAL A 25 -0.13 30.76 -11.55
N SER A 26 0.43 30.29 -12.66
CA SER A 26 -0.38 30.05 -13.86
C SER A 26 -1.34 28.86 -13.65
N LEU A 27 -2.51 28.90 -14.31
CA LEU A 27 -3.47 27.80 -14.28
C LEU A 27 -2.85 26.45 -14.63
N ASN A 28 -2.00 26.40 -15.66
CA ASN A 28 -1.33 25.17 -16.07
C ASN A 28 -0.40 24.64 -14.98
N GLN A 29 0.35 25.52 -14.33
CA GLN A 29 1.24 25.16 -13.22
C GLN A 29 0.46 24.67 -12.01
N TYR A 30 -0.67 25.32 -11.70
CA TYR A 30 -1.58 24.90 -10.65
C TYR A 30 -2.15 23.49 -10.92
N ILE A 31 -2.61 23.22 -12.15
CA ILE A 31 -3.14 21.91 -12.54
C ILE A 31 -2.06 20.83 -12.40
N VAL A 32 -0.84 21.07 -12.90
CA VAL A 32 0.27 20.12 -12.79
C VAL A 32 0.64 19.87 -11.33
N TYR A 33 0.70 20.93 -10.52
CA TYR A 33 0.98 20.83 -9.09
C TYR A 33 -0.10 20.01 -8.36
N ALA A 34 -1.38 20.30 -8.60
CA ALA A 34 -2.49 19.58 -7.99
C ALA A 34 -2.53 18.10 -8.38
N LEU A 35 -2.29 17.78 -9.66
CA LEU A 35 -2.19 16.39 -10.14
C LEU A 35 -1.01 15.67 -9.48
N THR A 36 0.15 16.32 -9.38
CA THR A 36 1.33 15.75 -8.72
C THR A 36 1.04 15.50 -7.25
N ARG A 37 0.45 16.47 -6.54
CA ARG A 37 0.05 16.35 -5.14
C ARG A 37 -0.91 15.17 -4.94
N GLN A 38 -1.90 15.00 -5.81
CA GLN A 38 -2.86 13.89 -5.71
C GLN A 38 -2.19 12.52 -5.93
N VAL A 39 -1.25 12.42 -6.87
CA VAL A 39 -0.51 11.17 -7.13
C VAL A 39 0.42 10.83 -5.98
N THR A 40 1.06 11.82 -5.35
CA THR A 40 1.96 11.61 -4.20
C THR A 40 1.19 11.26 -2.91
N LEU A 41 -0.05 11.75 -2.75
CA LEU A 41 -0.90 11.46 -1.58
C LEU A 41 -1.37 9.99 -1.51
N ALA A 42 -1.13 9.16 -2.54
CA ALA A 42 -1.42 7.73 -2.50
C ALA A 42 -0.59 6.94 -1.47
N TYR A 43 0.44 7.56 -0.86
CA TYR A 43 1.20 7.01 0.27
C TYR A 43 1.08 7.90 1.51
N SER A 44 -0.10 7.95 2.13
CA SER A 44 -0.21 8.46 3.50
C SER A 44 0.12 7.34 4.49
N VAL A 45 1.33 7.36 5.06
CA VAL A 45 1.64 6.57 6.25
C VAL A 45 1.04 7.31 7.44
N SER A 46 -0.10 6.83 7.93
CA SER A 46 -0.73 7.33 9.15
C SER A 46 -0.24 6.53 10.35
N SER A 47 0.15 7.22 11.42
CA SER A 47 0.42 6.57 12.70
C SER A 47 -0.88 6.01 13.26
N VAL A 48 -0.91 4.70 13.53
CA VAL A 48 -2.00 4.05 14.26
C VAL A 48 -1.91 4.44 15.73
N SER A 49 -3.04 4.74 16.36
CA SER A 49 -3.06 5.10 17.80
C SER A 49 -2.70 3.90 18.68
N GLU A 50 -2.21 4.16 19.91
CA GLU A 50 -1.94 3.08 20.88
C GLU A 50 -3.21 2.28 21.21
N GLU A 51 -4.37 2.94 21.24
CA GLU A 51 -5.67 2.33 21.49
C GLU A 51 -6.05 1.34 20.37
N GLU A 52 -5.89 1.73 19.10
CA GLU A 52 -6.12 0.85 17.95
C GLU A 52 -5.15 -0.33 17.93
N ILE A 53 -3.89 -0.12 18.30
CA ILE A 53 -2.89 -1.21 18.41
C ILE A 53 -3.35 -2.23 19.46
N GLN A 54 -3.78 -1.77 20.64
CA GLN A 54 -4.27 -2.67 21.70
C GLN A 54 -5.53 -3.42 21.26
N GLN A 55 -6.47 -2.74 20.59
CA GLN A 55 -7.67 -3.37 20.07
C GLN A 55 -7.35 -4.45 19.03
N GLN A 56 -6.43 -4.18 18.11
CA GLN A 56 -6.00 -5.17 17.12
C GLN A 56 -5.35 -6.39 17.77
N GLN A 57 -4.51 -6.20 18.80
CA GLN A 57 -3.90 -7.30 19.54
C GLN A 57 -4.94 -8.19 20.23
N LEU A 58 -5.97 -7.59 20.84
CA LEU A 58 -7.07 -8.32 21.47
C LEU A 58 -7.88 -9.12 20.46
N LEU A 59 -8.24 -8.50 19.32
CA LEU A 59 -8.96 -9.16 18.23
C LEU A 59 -8.15 -10.33 17.66
N PHE A 60 -6.86 -10.12 17.43
CA PHE A 60 -5.95 -11.15 16.92
C PHE A 60 -5.82 -12.33 17.91
N THR A 61 -5.69 -12.04 19.20
CA THR A 61 -5.61 -13.07 20.24
C THR A 61 -6.91 -13.87 20.32
N SER A 62 -8.06 -13.20 20.21
CA SER A 62 -9.37 -13.85 20.20
C SER A 62 -9.53 -14.76 18.98
N LEU A 63 -9.09 -14.29 17.81
CA LEU A 63 -9.08 -15.07 16.58
C LEU A 63 -8.21 -16.33 16.71
N LEU A 64 -7.01 -16.21 17.30
CA LEU A 64 -6.15 -17.38 17.54
C LEU A 64 -6.79 -18.40 18.48
N GLN A 65 -7.58 -17.95 19.46
CA GLN A 65 -8.32 -18.85 20.34
C GLN A 65 -9.46 -19.57 19.60
N GLU A 66 -10.18 -18.85 18.74
CA GLU A 66 -11.27 -19.41 17.92
C GLU A 66 -10.75 -20.42 16.90
N LEU A 67 -9.65 -20.10 16.21
CA LEU A 67 -9.02 -20.98 15.22
C LEU A 67 -8.34 -22.21 15.84
N GLY A 68 -7.98 -22.13 17.13
CA GLY A 68 -7.29 -23.20 17.83
C GLY A 68 -5.89 -23.46 17.29
N LYS A 69 -5.36 -24.68 17.52
CA LYS A 69 -4.05 -25.10 17.02
C LYS A 69 -4.20 -26.41 16.24
N ALA A 70 -3.66 -26.43 15.03
CA ALA A 70 -3.49 -27.67 14.28
C ALA A 70 -2.37 -28.51 14.88
N SER A 71 -2.58 -29.83 14.94
CA SER A 71 -1.55 -30.81 15.28
C SER A 71 -0.46 -30.85 14.20
N SER A 72 0.73 -31.35 14.57
CA SER A 72 1.84 -31.48 13.61
C SER A 72 1.48 -32.37 12.40
N SER A 73 0.59 -33.36 12.58
CA SER A 73 0.10 -34.19 11.48
C SER A 73 -0.86 -33.46 10.54
N GLU A 74 -1.76 -32.63 11.08
CA GLU A 74 -2.69 -31.82 10.26
C GLU A 74 -1.93 -30.76 9.48
N ILE A 75 -0.91 -30.14 10.09
CA ILE A 75 -0.02 -29.21 9.40
C ILE A 75 0.69 -29.95 8.25
N ALA A 76 1.30 -31.12 8.51
CA ALA A 76 1.99 -31.87 7.47
C ALA A 76 1.06 -32.29 6.31
N ALA A 77 -0.17 -32.69 6.61
CA ALA A 77 -1.17 -33.02 5.60
C ALA A 77 -1.51 -31.79 4.73
N ALA A 78 -1.81 -30.64 5.34
CA ALA A 78 -2.10 -29.40 4.62
C ALA A 78 -0.90 -28.88 3.80
N LEU A 79 0.33 -29.09 4.28
CA LEU A 79 1.54 -28.75 3.53
C LEU A 79 1.75 -29.64 2.29
N THR A 80 1.26 -30.88 2.33
CA THR A 80 1.37 -31.85 1.23
C THR A 80 0.42 -31.51 0.08
N GLU A 81 -0.66 -30.78 0.36
CA GLU A 81 -1.61 -30.28 -0.66
C GLU A 81 -1.05 -29.12 -1.50
N ARG A 82 0.12 -28.58 -1.15
CA ARG A 82 0.71 -27.44 -1.86
C ARG A 82 1.25 -27.84 -3.21
N ASP A 83 0.94 -27.03 -4.22
CA ASP A 83 1.61 -27.13 -5.52
C ASP A 83 3.11 -26.83 -5.36
N MET A 84 3.94 -27.74 -5.89
CA MET A 84 5.39 -27.55 -5.92
C MET A 84 5.74 -26.53 -6.99
N VAL A 85 6.02 -25.30 -6.57
CA VAL A 85 6.49 -24.22 -7.45
C VAL A 85 8.02 -24.22 -7.46
N PRO A 86 8.67 -24.09 -8.64
CA PRO A 86 10.12 -23.95 -8.70
C PRO A 86 10.57 -22.69 -7.96
N ILE A 87 11.69 -22.81 -7.25
CA ILE A 87 12.28 -21.70 -6.50
C ILE A 87 12.60 -20.55 -7.46
N GLU A 88 12.21 -19.34 -7.07
CA GLU A 88 12.56 -18.14 -7.82
C GLU A 88 14.09 -18.03 -7.92
N LYS A 89 14.59 -17.68 -9.11
CA LYS A 89 16.02 -17.70 -9.40
C LYS A 89 16.87 -16.85 -8.44
N GLU A 90 16.26 -15.83 -7.83
CA GLU A 90 16.89 -14.90 -6.90
C GLU A 90 16.96 -15.45 -5.46
N LEU A 91 16.14 -16.46 -5.14
CA LEU A 91 16.12 -17.17 -3.87
C LEU A 91 17.05 -18.40 -3.89
N ASP A 92 18.31 -18.20 -4.30
CA ASP A 92 19.30 -19.27 -4.20
C ASP A 92 19.64 -19.62 -2.73
N SER A 93 20.28 -20.78 -2.53
CA SER A 93 20.56 -21.32 -1.20
C SER A 93 21.41 -20.39 -0.32
N ASN A 94 22.27 -19.55 -0.90
CA ASN A 94 23.05 -18.58 -0.14
C ASN A 94 22.17 -17.41 0.31
N THR A 95 21.28 -16.91 -0.57
CA THR A 95 20.31 -15.87 -0.24
C THR A 95 19.38 -16.30 0.89
N VAL A 96 18.85 -17.53 0.82
CA VAL A 96 17.99 -18.10 1.88
C VAL A 96 18.74 -18.23 3.21
N ALA A 97 20.00 -18.71 3.17
CA ALA A 97 20.80 -18.87 4.37
C ALA A 97 21.17 -17.52 5.04
N LEU A 98 21.32 -16.45 4.26
CA LEU A 98 21.53 -15.10 4.78
C LEU A 98 20.27 -14.55 5.46
N LEU A 99 19.10 -14.73 4.85
CA LEU A 99 17.83 -14.27 5.42
C LEU A 99 17.50 -14.96 6.75
N GLN A 100 17.73 -16.27 6.85
CA GLN A 100 17.48 -17.03 8.09
C GLN A 100 18.37 -16.61 9.26
N LYS A 101 19.52 -15.98 9.02
CA LYS A 101 20.41 -15.46 10.09
C LYS A 101 19.99 -14.10 10.63
N GLN A 102 19.07 -13.40 9.95
CA GLN A 102 18.59 -12.08 10.35
C GLN A 102 17.24 -12.10 11.08
N ILE A 103 16.62 -13.28 11.21
CA ILE A 103 15.40 -13.55 11.98
C ILE A 103 15.81 -14.17 13.31
#